data_AF-A0A351MRY8-F1
#
_entry.id   AF-A0A351MRY8-F1
#
_cell.length_a   1.000
_cell.length_b   1.000
_cell.length_c   1.000
_cell.angle_alpha   90.00
_cell.angle_beta   90.00
_cell.angle_gamma   90.00
#
_symmetry.space_group_name_H-M   'P 1'
#
loop_
_entity.id
_entity.type
_entity.pdbx_description
1 polymer ?
#
loop_
_entity_poly.entity_id
_entity_poly.type
_entity_poly.pdbx_seq_one_letter_code
_entity_poly.pdbx_strand_id
1 'polypeptide(L)'
;MSENSPANQPTEGTISLQAISQNMLLGLQRQYDMLVFTLASIRNEDPTTYNLYSSLARVMPLAPAHLPHDKMRAYSRALLQRSTVNDLIVLSVECMNHCHLLCTFIKERGKNMQGDAASDQRISERQTAFVKASIQEKFSILERDFNIVCELEDSLFSLAAAIRVLVNNHGQVTNDDISPDGTLVLEFKAVKDVVENGKTTPKLVDTSRSFKPGERLELSDEELIGMNITVAKFFDGLFRSVDFFGTNHLGNNG
;
A
#
# COMPACT_ATOMS: atom_id res chain seq x y z
N MET A 1 -42.62 -1.76 29.45
CA MET A 1 -42.19 -1.73 28.05
C MET A 1 -40.77 -1.23 28.04
N SER A 2 -39.83 -2.17 27.93
CA SER A 2 -38.40 -1.91 27.75
C SER A 2 -38.08 -1.94 26.26
N GLU A 3 -36.87 -1.45 25.94
CA GLU A 3 -36.19 -1.31 24.64
C GLU A 3 -36.29 0.11 24.04
N ASN A 4 -35.23 0.77 23.57
CA ASN A 4 -33.90 0.26 23.24
C ASN A 4 -32.82 1.36 23.30
N SER A 5 -31.60 0.92 23.62
CA SER A 5 -30.38 1.67 23.94
C SER A 5 -29.88 2.65 22.87
N PRO A 6 -29.15 3.73 23.26
CA PRO A 6 -28.45 4.57 22.31
C PRO A 6 -27.24 3.85 21.71
N ALA A 7 -27.05 4.07 20.41
CA ALA A 7 -26.02 3.51 19.58
C ALA A 7 -24.61 3.72 20.14
N ASN A 8 -23.80 2.67 19.95
CA ASN A 8 -22.38 2.54 20.22
C ASN A 8 -21.59 3.72 19.60
N GLN A 9 -21.42 4.81 20.34
CA GLN A 9 -20.44 5.84 19.98
C GLN A 9 -19.04 5.29 20.31
N PRO A 10 -18.06 5.36 19.39
CA PRO A 10 -16.69 4.98 19.70
C PRO A 10 -16.21 5.86 20.85
N THR A 11 -15.92 5.27 22.00
CA THR A 11 -15.24 5.94 23.09
C THR A 11 -13.90 6.48 22.57
N GLU A 12 -13.77 7.81 22.54
CA GLU A 12 -12.54 8.52 22.19
C GLU A 12 -11.35 7.87 22.90
N GLY A 13 -10.36 7.42 22.12
CA GLY A 13 -9.12 6.81 22.64
C GLY A 13 -9.04 5.28 22.61
N THR A 14 -10.04 4.58 22.09
CA THR A 14 -9.97 3.10 21.99
C THR A 14 -9.30 2.67 20.68
N ILE A 15 -8.04 2.22 20.74
CA ILE A 15 -7.36 1.59 19.60
C ILE A 15 -7.95 0.20 19.41
N SER A 16 -8.66 -0.04 18.30
CA SER A 16 -9.25 -1.34 17.96
C SER A 16 -8.88 -1.76 16.54
N LEU A 17 -8.78 -3.08 16.32
CA LEU A 17 -8.49 -3.62 14.99
C LEU A 17 -9.59 -3.28 13.98
N GLN A 18 -10.85 -3.21 14.42
CA GLN A 18 -11.96 -2.80 13.56
C GLN A 18 -11.82 -1.36 13.08
N ALA A 19 -11.46 -0.42 13.97
CA ALA A 19 -11.26 0.97 13.59
C ALA A 19 -10.03 1.13 12.68
N ILE A 20 -8.93 0.44 12.98
CA ILE A 20 -7.72 0.43 12.14
C ILE A 20 -8.06 -0.10 10.74
N SER A 21 -8.65 -1.29 10.66
CA SER A 21 -8.96 -1.93 9.38
C SER A 21 -9.91 -1.09 8.52
N GLN A 22 -10.96 -0.50 9.12
CA GLN A 22 -11.89 0.36 8.40
C GLN A 22 -11.19 1.60 7.83
N ASN A 23 -10.35 2.27 8.62
CA ASN A 23 -9.61 3.46 8.18
C ASN A 23 -8.60 3.14 7.07
N MET A 24 -7.85 2.05 7.23
CA MET A 24 -6.84 1.63 6.24
C MET A 24 -7.49 1.18 4.93
N LEU A 25 -8.56 0.37 4.98
CA LEU A 25 -9.28 -0.07 3.79
C LEU A 25 -9.96 1.10 3.06
N LEU A 26 -10.48 2.09 3.80
CA LEU A 26 -11.01 3.32 3.21
C LEU A 26 -9.92 4.12 2.49
N GLY A 27 -8.73 4.23 3.09
CA GLY A 27 -7.58 4.87 2.46
C GLY A 27 -7.16 4.16 1.16
N LEU A 28 -7.08 2.84 1.19
CA LEU A 28 -6.73 2.03 0.03
C LEU A 28 -7.79 2.11 -1.10
N GLN A 29 -9.08 2.09 -0.74
CA GLN A 29 -10.16 2.25 -1.71
C GLN A 29 -10.09 3.60 -2.42
N ARG A 30 -9.87 4.69 -1.68
CA ARG A 30 -9.71 6.04 -2.27
C ARG A 30 -8.52 6.10 -3.22
N GLN A 31 -7.41 5.47 -2.85
CA GLN A 31 -6.23 5.37 -3.70
C GLN A 31 -6.55 4.60 -4.99
N TYR A 32 -7.26 3.48 -4.89
CA TYR A 32 -7.72 2.70 -6.05
C TYR A 32 -8.65 3.51 -6.96
N ASP A 33 -9.64 4.19 -6.40
CA ASP A 33 -10.59 5.01 -7.17
C ASP A 33 -9.87 6.14 -7.92
N MET A 34 -8.90 6.80 -7.27
CA MET A 34 -8.05 7.81 -7.90
C MET A 34 -7.19 7.24 -9.03
N LEU A 35 -6.59 6.06 -8.83
CA LEU A 35 -5.82 5.37 -9.86
C LEU A 35 -6.69 5.09 -11.10
N VAL A 36 -7.85 4.44 -10.92
CA VAL A 36 -8.74 4.07 -12.02
C VAL A 36 -9.27 5.31 -12.74
N PHE A 37 -9.68 6.35 -11.99
CA PHE A 37 -10.13 7.61 -12.57
C PHE A 37 -9.05 8.26 -13.43
N THR A 38 -7.80 8.28 -12.95
CA THR A 38 -6.68 8.90 -13.67
C THR A 38 -6.28 8.08 -14.90
N LEU A 39 -6.27 6.75 -14.80
CA LEU A 39 -6.03 5.85 -15.94
C LEU A 39 -7.07 6.07 -17.05
N ALA A 40 -8.36 6.12 -16.68
CA ALA A 40 -9.45 6.38 -17.62
C ALA A 40 -9.31 7.76 -18.28
N SER A 41 -8.91 8.77 -17.51
CA SER A 41 -8.69 10.13 -18.01
C SER A 41 -7.54 10.19 -19.04
N ILE A 42 -6.41 9.56 -18.74
CA ILE A 42 -5.24 9.50 -19.64
C ILE A 42 -5.54 8.68 -20.91
N ARG A 43 -6.43 7.68 -20.83
CA ARG A 43 -6.84 6.89 -22.01
C ARG A 43 -7.74 7.67 -22.96
N ASN A 44 -8.61 8.52 -22.42
CA ASN A 44 -9.62 9.27 -23.18
C ASN A 44 -9.26 10.75 -23.42
N GLU A 45 -8.01 11.15 -23.15
CA GLU A 45 -7.55 12.52 -23.38
C GLU A 45 -7.62 12.89 -24.87
N ASP A 46 -8.21 14.06 -25.16
CA ASP A 46 -8.29 14.63 -26.50
C ASP A 46 -7.26 15.78 -26.68
N PRO A 47 -6.37 15.70 -27.69
CA PRO A 47 -5.40 16.75 -27.98
C PRO A 47 -6.01 18.14 -28.20
N THR A 48 -7.22 18.21 -28.76
CA THR A 48 -7.89 19.49 -29.04
C THR A 48 -8.25 20.19 -27.73
N THR A 49 -8.82 19.43 -26.80
CA THR A 49 -9.17 19.88 -25.46
C THR A 49 -7.92 20.31 -24.68
N TYR A 50 -6.83 19.54 -24.74
CA TYR A 50 -5.55 19.93 -24.13
C TYR A 50 -5.05 21.28 -24.63
N ASN A 51 -5.03 21.48 -25.96
CA ASN A 51 -4.57 22.72 -26.58
C ASN A 51 -5.48 23.92 -26.23
N LEU A 52 -6.79 23.70 -26.11
CA LEU A 52 -7.72 24.72 -25.66
C LEU A 52 -7.33 25.20 -24.25
N TYR A 53 -7.19 24.28 -23.29
CA TYR A 53 -6.85 24.63 -21.91
C TYR A 53 -5.44 25.23 -21.78
N SER A 54 -4.45 24.76 -22.55
CA SER A 54 -3.10 25.32 -22.53
C SER A 54 -3.08 26.77 -23.03
N SER A 55 -3.94 27.10 -24.01
CA SER A 55 -4.05 28.45 -24.57
C SER A 55 -4.72 29.47 -23.63
N LEU A 56 -5.47 29.02 -22.62
CA LEU A 56 -6.10 29.91 -21.63
C LEU A 56 -5.05 30.60 -20.74
N ALA A 57 -3.89 29.98 -20.55
CA ALA A 57 -2.81 30.52 -19.75
C ALA A 57 -1.99 31.57 -20.55
N ARG A 58 -2.54 32.78 -20.67
CA ARG A 58 -1.98 33.88 -21.51
C ARG A 58 -0.64 34.45 -21.05
N VAL A 59 -0.18 34.10 -19.86
CA VAL A 59 1.00 34.69 -19.21
C VAL A 59 1.98 33.63 -18.71
N MET A 60 1.97 32.42 -19.29
CA MET A 60 2.98 31.42 -18.95
C MET A 60 4.39 31.99 -19.20
N PRO A 61 5.25 32.08 -18.17
CA PRO A 61 6.53 32.79 -18.26
C PRO A 61 7.52 32.14 -19.24
N LEU A 62 7.30 30.87 -19.60
CA LEU A 62 8.12 30.12 -20.55
C LEU A 62 7.24 29.38 -21.57
N ALA A 63 6.36 30.10 -22.25
CA ALA A 63 5.49 29.54 -23.30
C ALA A 63 6.23 28.71 -24.38
N PRO A 64 7.46 29.05 -24.82
CA PRO A 64 8.19 28.22 -25.78
C PRO A 64 8.58 26.82 -25.30
N ALA A 65 8.59 26.57 -23.99
CA ALA A 65 8.86 25.24 -23.41
C ALA A 65 7.60 24.36 -23.31
N HIS A 66 6.48 24.79 -23.89
CA HIS A 66 5.25 23.99 -23.93
C HIS A 66 5.50 22.59 -24.51
N LEU A 67 5.02 21.57 -23.80
CA LEU A 67 5.09 20.20 -24.26
C LEU A 67 3.87 19.86 -25.12
N PRO A 68 4.04 19.26 -26.30
CA PRO A 68 2.91 18.75 -27.07
C PRO A 68 2.20 17.62 -26.30
N HIS A 69 0.92 17.42 -26.61
CA HIS A 69 0.03 16.43 -25.99
C HIS A 69 0.71 15.08 -25.72
N ASP A 70 1.34 14.45 -26.71
CA ASP A 70 1.92 13.11 -26.55
C ASP A 70 3.05 13.05 -25.52
N LYS A 71 3.86 14.11 -25.42
CA LYS A 71 4.91 14.23 -24.40
C LYS A 71 4.30 14.47 -23.02
N MET A 72 3.24 15.28 -22.94
CA MET A 72 2.53 15.53 -21.70
C MET A 72 1.84 14.26 -21.20
N ARG A 73 1.21 13.49 -22.09
CA ARG A 73 0.60 12.19 -21.80
C ARG A 73 1.62 11.19 -21.25
N ALA A 74 2.78 11.06 -21.89
CA ALA A 74 3.86 10.18 -21.41
C ALA A 74 4.36 10.62 -20.02
N TYR A 75 4.53 11.92 -19.81
CA TYR A 75 4.93 12.47 -18.51
C TYR A 75 3.88 12.22 -17.42
N SER A 76 2.59 12.45 -17.71
CA SER A 76 1.48 12.17 -16.79
C SER A 76 1.41 10.69 -16.41
N ARG A 77 1.65 9.77 -17.36
CA ARG A 77 1.73 8.33 -17.08
C ARG A 77 2.88 7.99 -16.13
N ALA A 78 4.07 8.55 -16.37
CA ALA A 78 5.23 8.33 -15.50
C ALA A 78 4.99 8.90 -14.08
N LEU A 79 4.35 10.07 -13.98
CA LEU A 79 3.98 10.67 -12.70
C LEU A 79 2.98 9.79 -11.95
N LEU A 80 1.94 9.31 -12.63
CA LEU A 80 0.92 8.43 -12.06
C LEU A 80 1.51 7.13 -11.52
N GLN A 81 2.41 6.49 -12.27
CA GLN A 81 3.10 5.28 -11.81
C GLN A 81 3.87 5.54 -10.52
N ARG A 82 4.68 6.61 -10.50
CA ARG A 82 5.48 6.98 -9.33
C ARG A 82 4.61 7.29 -8.11
N SER A 83 3.55 8.09 -8.27
CA SER A 83 2.65 8.42 -7.16
C SER A 83 1.92 7.19 -6.65
N THR A 84 1.40 6.35 -7.55
CA THR A 84 0.67 5.13 -7.19
C THR A 84 1.53 4.17 -6.38
N VAL A 85 2.73 3.84 -6.88
CA VAL A 85 3.64 2.92 -6.17
C VAL A 85 4.07 3.51 -4.82
N ASN A 86 4.34 4.81 -4.76
CA ASN A 86 4.67 5.50 -3.52
C ASN A 86 3.53 5.41 -2.50
N ASP A 87 2.31 5.74 -2.91
CA ASP A 87 1.13 5.76 -2.03
C ASP A 87 0.83 4.36 -1.48
N LEU A 88 0.99 3.32 -2.31
CA LEU A 88 0.82 1.93 -1.89
C LEU A 88 1.85 1.51 -0.83
N ILE A 89 3.11 1.90 -0.97
CA ILE A 89 4.14 1.66 0.06
C ILE A 89 3.85 2.44 1.34
N VAL A 90 3.48 3.71 1.23
CA VAL A 90 3.16 4.56 2.38
C VAL A 90 1.97 3.99 3.17
N LEU A 91 0.90 3.61 2.47
CA LEU A 91 -0.28 2.97 3.09
C LEU A 91 0.10 1.64 3.75
N SER A 92 0.98 0.86 3.14
CA SER A 92 1.46 -0.41 3.72
C SER A 92 2.23 -0.20 5.01
N VAL A 93 3.18 0.73 5.01
CA VAL A 93 3.96 1.07 6.20
C VAL A 93 3.06 1.64 7.31
N GLU A 94 2.09 2.47 6.96
CA GLU A 94 1.15 3.04 7.94
C GLU A 94 0.26 1.96 8.57
N CYS A 95 -0.23 1.03 7.77
CA CYS A 95 -0.97 -0.13 8.26
C CYS A 95 -0.14 -0.97 9.24
N MET A 96 1.14 -1.22 8.91
CA MET A 96 2.07 -1.89 9.82
C MET A 96 2.26 -1.12 11.13
N ASN A 97 2.42 0.20 11.06
CA ASN A 97 2.60 1.05 12.25
C ASN A 97 1.39 0.97 13.19
N HIS A 98 0.17 0.99 12.65
CA HIS A 98 -1.05 0.84 13.46
C HIS A 98 -1.19 -0.55 14.05
N CYS A 99 -0.90 -1.60 13.27
CA CYS A 99 -0.98 -2.98 13.73
C CYS A 99 0.06 -3.26 14.83
N HIS A 100 1.30 -2.80 14.65
CA HIS A 100 2.35 -2.90 15.65
C HIS A 100 1.95 -2.20 16.95
N LEU A 101 1.37 -0.99 16.87
CA LEU A 101 0.92 -0.26 18.05
C LEU A 101 -0.13 -1.07 18.82
N LEU A 102 -1.14 -1.61 18.13
CA LEU A 102 -2.17 -2.44 18.73
C LEU A 102 -1.59 -3.71 19.37
N CYS A 103 -0.72 -4.44 18.67
CA CYS A 103 -0.03 -5.61 19.22
C CYS A 103 0.78 -5.28 20.46
N THR A 104 1.47 -4.13 20.46
CA THR A 104 2.26 -3.66 21.61
C THR A 104 1.35 -3.33 22.80
N PHE A 105 0.21 -2.67 22.57
CA PHE A 105 -0.79 -2.44 23.61
C PHE A 105 -1.31 -3.75 24.22
N ILE A 106 -1.66 -4.72 23.38
CA ILE A 106 -2.14 -6.03 23.82
C ILE A 106 -1.06 -6.75 24.64
N LYS A 107 0.19 -6.73 24.20
CA LYS A 107 1.32 -7.40 24.87
C LYS A 107 1.65 -6.78 26.22
N GLU A 108 1.69 -5.45 26.30
CA GLU A 108 2.12 -4.75 27.51
C GLU A 108 1.01 -4.57 28.54
N ARG A 109 -0.24 -4.35 28.11
CA ARG A 109 -1.37 -4.12 29.02
C ARG A 109 -2.28 -5.33 29.19
N GLY A 110 -2.34 -6.25 28.23
CA GLY A 110 -3.25 -7.40 28.27
C GLY A 110 -4.70 -6.96 28.56
N LYS A 111 -5.30 -7.51 29.62
CA LYS A 111 -6.65 -7.13 30.10
C LYS A 111 -6.67 -5.87 30.97
N ASN A 112 -5.52 -5.33 31.35
CA ASN A 112 -5.44 -4.18 32.25
C ASN A 112 -5.72 -2.87 31.51
N MET A 113 -7.00 -2.50 31.43
CA MET A 113 -7.44 -1.28 30.75
C MET A 113 -7.01 0.03 31.43
N GLN A 114 -6.67 0.01 32.73
CA GLN A 114 -6.25 1.22 33.44
C GLN A 114 -4.84 1.67 33.04
N GLY A 115 -3.99 0.75 32.57
CA GLY A 115 -2.60 1.02 32.23
C GLY A 115 -1.76 1.45 33.44
N ASP A 116 -0.45 1.49 33.26
CA ASP A 116 0.48 2.08 34.22
C ASP A 116 1.56 2.86 33.47
N ALA A 117 2.16 3.85 34.14
CA ALA A 117 3.12 4.75 33.51
C ALA A 117 4.34 4.02 32.91
N ALA A 118 4.75 2.90 33.49
CA ALA A 118 5.88 2.14 32.97
C ALA A 118 5.50 1.37 31.70
N SER A 119 4.30 0.79 31.65
CA SER A 119 3.76 0.16 30.43
C SER A 119 3.58 1.17 29.31
N ASP A 120 3.13 2.38 29.61
CA ASP A 120 2.94 3.44 28.61
C ASP A 120 4.26 3.93 28.03
N GLN A 121 5.28 4.06 28.87
CA GLN A 121 6.64 4.34 28.44
C GLN A 121 7.17 3.25 27.50
N ARG A 122 7.01 1.97 27.86
CA ARG A 122 7.46 0.85 27.01
C ARG A 122 6.73 0.81 25.67
N ILE A 123 5.42 1.07 25.65
CA ILE A 123 4.63 1.15 24.40
C ILE A 123 5.17 2.27 23.51
N SER A 124 5.36 3.46 24.08
CA SER A 124 5.85 4.64 23.35
C SER A 124 7.26 4.43 22.78
N GLU A 125 8.18 3.88 23.57
CA GLU A 125 9.56 3.59 23.16
C GLU A 125 9.59 2.57 22.02
N ARG A 126 8.85 1.46 22.16
CA ARG A 126 8.78 0.43 21.11
C ARG A 126 8.13 0.95 19.84
N GLN A 127 7.03 1.70 19.94
CA GLN A 127 6.40 2.29 18.76
C GLN A 127 7.33 3.27 18.06
N THR A 128 8.03 4.12 18.81
CA THR A 128 8.97 5.09 18.25
C THR A 128 10.11 4.39 17.51
N ALA A 129 10.64 3.30 18.08
CA ALA A 129 11.66 2.49 17.43
C ALA A 129 11.10 1.83 16.15
N PHE A 130 9.91 1.22 16.23
CA PHE A 130 9.28 0.57 15.08
C PHE A 130 9.01 1.53 13.93
N VAL A 131 8.49 2.73 14.21
CA VAL A 131 8.21 3.75 13.17
C VAL A 131 9.47 4.12 12.39
N LYS A 132 10.62 4.22 13.05
CA LYS A 132 11.92 4.57 12.45
C LYS A 132 12.62 3.39 11.74
N ALA A 133 12.18 2.16 12.00
CA ALA A 133 12.78 0.97 11.40
C ALA A 133 12.59 0.93 9.88
N SER A 134 13.51 0.28 9.17
CA SER A 134 13.34 -0.03 7.74
C SER A 134 12.15 -0.99 7.56
N ILE A 135 11.63 -1.09 6.33
CA ILE A 135 10.53 -2.02 6.05
C ILE A 135 10.91 -3.47 6.36
N GLN A 136 12.15 -3.87 6.07
CA GLN A 136 12.70 -5.18 6.41
C GLN A 136 12.67 -5.42 7.92
N GLU A 137 13.18 -4.46 8.71
CA GLU A 137 13.22 -4.60 10.16
C GLU A 137 11.80 -4.58 10.76
N LYS A 138 10.84 -3.88 10.15
CA LYS A 138 9.44 -3.93 10.58
C LYS A 138 8.86 -5.35 10.47
N PHE A 139 9.13 -6.07 9.38
CA PHE A 139 8.71 -7.47 9.25
C PHE A 139 9.39 -8.36 10.30
N SER A 140 10.70 -8.24 10.45
CA SER A 140 11.47 -8.95 11.48
C SER A 140 10.93 -8.71 12.91
N ILE A 141 10.55 -7.47 13.24
CA ILE A 141 9.96 -7.13 14.53
C ILE A 141 8.58 -7.79 14.69
N LEU A 142 7.72 -7.74 13.67
CA LEU A 142 6.39 -8.35 13.73
C LEU A 142 6.47 -9.86 13.95
N GLU A 143 7.39 -10.54 13.26
CA GLU A 143 7.63 -11.96 13.44
C GLU A 143 8.23 -12.27 14.82
N ARG A 144 9.34 -11.62 15.18
CA ARG A 144 10.05 -11.89 16.44
C ARG A 144 9.22 -11.58 17.68
N ASP A 145 8.52 -10.45 17.68
CA ASP A 145 7.90 -9.93 18.91
C ASP A 145 6.43 -10.38 19.06
N PHE A 146 5.77 -10.76 17.96
CA PHE A 146 4.34 -11.13 17.94
C PHE A 146 4.02 -12.42 17.18
N ASN A 147 5.02 -13.10 16.59
CA ASN A 147 4.84 -14.30 15.77
C ASN A 147 3.89 -14.07 14.58
N ILE A 148 3.96 -12.87 13.97
CA ILE A 148 3.19 -12.49 12.79
C ILE A 148 4.11 -12.58 11.56
N VAL A 149 3.86 -13.56 10.70
CA VAL A 149 4.57 -13.76 9.43
C VAL A 149 3.72 -13.22 8.29
N CYS A 150 4.29 -12.41 7.40
CA CYS A 150 3.57 -11.81 6.28
C CYS A 150 3.90 -12.52 4.97
N GLU A 151 2.91 -13.21 4.38
CA GLU A 151 3.08 -13.94 3.12
C GLU A 151 3.45 -13.07 1.91
N LEU A 152 3.19 -11.75 1.98
CA LEU A 152 3.44 -10.79 0.90
C LEU A 152 4.60 -9.84 1.19
N GLU A 153 5.50 -10.25 2.08
CA GLU A 153 6.73 -9.52 2.40
C GLU A 153 7.57 -9.23 1.15
N ASP A 154 7.84 -10.25 0.33
CA ASP A 154 8.61 -10.11 -0.91
C ASP A 154 7.95 -9.15 -1.91
N SER A 155 6.62 -9.21 -2.01
CA SER A 155 5.87 -8.29 -2.86
C SER A 155 6.01 -6.83 -2.40
N LEU A 156 6.01 -6.55 -1.09
CA LEU A 156 6.25 -5.19 -0.59
C LEU A 156 7.70 -4.73 -0.78
N PHE A 157 8.69 -5.62 -0.64
CA PHE A 157 10.08 -5.29 -0.98
C PHE A 157 10.24 -4.95 -2.45
N SER A 158 9.55 -5.68 -3.32
CA SER A 158 9.56 -5.41 -4.75
C SER A 158 8.94 -4.03 -5.08
N LEU A 159 7.88 -3.62 -4.39
CA LEU A 159 7.31 -2.27 -4.49
C LEU A 159 8.28 -1.18 -4.00
N ALA A 160 9.01 -1.45 -2.91
CA ALA A 160 10.03 -0.54 -2.39
C ALA A 160 11.20 -0.38 -3.37
N ALA A 161 11.58 -1.46 -4.06
CA ALA A 161 12.56 -1.41 -5.14
C ALA A 161 12.04 -0.62 -6.35
N ALA A 162 10.77 -0.81 -6.72
CA ALA A 162 10.14 -0.10 -7.83
C ALA A 162 10.12 1.43 -7.61
N ILE A 163 9.74 1.89 -6.41
CA ILE A 163 9.73 3.35 -6.14
C ILE A 163 11.14 3.94 -6.18
N ARG A 164 12.16 3.23 -5.69
CA ARG A 164 13.57 3.66 -5.77
C ARG A 164 13.99 3.92 -7.22
N VAL A 165 13.67 2.99 -8.13
CA VAL A 165 13.96 3.12 -9.57
C VAL A 165 13.19 4.30 -10.20
N LEU A 166 11.89 4.41 -9.90
CA LEU A 166 11.01 5.46 -10.43
C LEU A 166 11.42 6.87 -9.96
N VAL A 167 12.04 7.00 -8.79
CA VAL A 167 12.48 8.29 -8.22
C VAL A 167 13.88 8.67 -8.68
N ASN A 168 14.86 7.76 -8.60
CA ASN A 168 16.28 8.15 -8.68
C ASN A 168 16.81 8.22 -10.12
N ASN A 169 16.32 7.36 -11.02
CA ASN A 169 16.93 7.16 -12.34
C ASN A 169 15.96 7.45 -13.50
N HIS A 170 14.98 8.34 -13.28
CA HIS A 170 13.90 8.60 -14.24
C HIS A 170 13.15 7.32 -14.69
N GLY A 171 13.13 6.30 -13.85
CA GLY A 171 12.56 4.99 -14.13
C GLY A 171 13.51 4.02 -14.83
N GLN A 172 14.80 4.32 -15.02
CA GLN A 172 15.75 3.39 -15.61
C GLN A 172 16.36 2.47 -14.53
N VAL A 173 16.33 1.16 -14.78
CA VAL A 173 16.92 0.15 -13.89
C VAL A 173 18.43 0.18 -14.01
N THR A 174 19.14 0.20 -12.88
CA THR A 174 20.60 0.18 -12.82
C THR A 174 21.14 -1.11 -12.18
N ASN A 175 22.46 -1.27 -12.19
CA ASN A 175 23.10 -2.42 -11.54
C ASN A 175 22.92 -2.43 -10.01
N ASP A 176 22.61 -1.29 -9.39
CA ASP A 176 22.31 -1.21 -7.96
C ASP A 176 20.87 -1.63 -7.64
N ASP A 177 20.04 -1.82 -8.68
CA ASP A 177 18.62 -2.15 -8.56
C ASP A 177 18.31 -3.64 -8.71
N ILE A 178 19.26 -4.43 -9.21
CA ILE A 178 19.07 -5.84 -9.53
C ILE A 178 19.47 -6.77 -8.39
N SER A 179 18.83 -7.93 -8.36
CA SER A 179 19.23 -9.03 -7.48
C SER A 179 20.47 -9.77 -8.03
N PRO A 180 21.08 -10.70 -7.26
CA PRO A 180 22.21 -11.51 -7.73
C PRO A 180 21.96 -12.28 -9.04
N ASP A 181 20.69 -12.53 -9.39
CA ASP A 181 20.30 -13.17 -10.66
C ASP A 181 20.42 -12.26 -11.89
N GLY A 182 20.77 -10.98 -11.69
CA GLY A 182 20.95 -10.01 -12.77
C GLY A 182 19.69 -9.22 -13.12
N THR A 183 18.58 -9.41 -12.41
CA THR A 183 17.30 -8.75 -12.70
C THR A 183 16.65 -8.09 -11.49
N LEU A 184 15.88 -7.03 -11.75
CA LEU A 184 14.92 -6.50 -10.80
C LEU A 184 13.60 -7.24 -11.02
N VAL A 185 13.08 -7.91 -10.01
CA VAL A 185 11.80 -8.62 -10.08
C VAL A 185 10.76 -7.86 -9.27
N LEU A 186 9.64 -7.53 -9.90
CA LEU A 186 8.45 -7.00 -9.25
C LEU A 186 7.44 -8.12 -9.07
N GLU A 187 6.96 -8.32 -7.85
CA GLU A 187 6.00 -9.35 -7.51
C GLU A 187 4.68 -8.73 -7.07
N PHE A 188 3.59 -9.19 -7.67
CA PHE A 188 2.26 -8.67 -7.40
C PHE A 188 1.19 -9.68 -7.78
N LYS A 189 -0.03 -9.43 -7.33
CA LYS A 189 -1.19 -10.25 -7.65
C LYS A 189 -1.86 -9.74 -8.92
N ALA A 190 -2.30 -10.65 -9.77
CA ALA A 190 -3.03 -10.35 -10.98
C ALA A 190 -4.33 -11.15 -11.04
N VAL A 191 -5.39 -10.55 -11.58
CA VAL A 191 -6.63 -11.29 -11.88
C VAL A 191 -6.45 -11.96 -13.24
N LYS A 192 -6.58 -13.29 -13.28
CA LYS A 192 -6.58 -14.07 -14.51
C LYS A 192 -7.85 -14.89 -14.60
N ASP A 193 -8.41 -14.94 -15.81
CA ASP A 193 -9.53 -15.79 -16.12
C ASP A 193 -9.06 -17.24 -16.22
N VAL A 194 -9.62 -18.10 -15.36
CA VAL A 194 -9.32 -19.54 -15.33
C VAL A 194 -10.56 -20.30 -15.77
N VAL A 195 -10.38 -21.21 -16.73
CA VAL A 195 -11.45 -22.09 -17.22
C VAL A 195 -11.44 -23.38 -16.40
N GLU A 196 -12.47 -23.57 -15.57
CA GLU A 196 -12.70 -24.80 -14.82
C GLU A 196 -14.08 -25.35 -15.16
N ASN A 197 -14.15 -26.63 -15.54
CA ASN A 197 -15.39 -27.30 -15.96
C ASN A 197 -16.18 -26.55 -17.05
N GLY A 198 -15.48 -25.92 -18.00
CA GLY A 198 -16.09 -25.15 -19.09
C GLY A 198 -16.64 -23.78 -18.67
N LYS A 199 -16.44 -23.35 -17.43
CA LYS A 199 -16.83 -22.02 -16.94
C LYS A 199 -15.59 -21.17 -16.68
N THR A 200 -15.56 -19.97 -17.26
CA THR A 200 -14.52 -18.97 -16.98
C THR A 200 -14.82 -18.28 -15.66
N THR A 201 -13.86 -18.30 -14.74
CA THR A 201 -13.94 -17.60 -13.45
C THR A 201 -12.69 -16.77 -13.21
N PRO A 202 -12.82 -15.52 -12.75
CA PRO A 202 -11.66 -14.71 -12.42
C PRO A 202 -11.02 -15.25 -11.14
N LYS A 203 -9.72 -15.54 -11.19
CA LYS A 203 -8.92 -15.95 -10.03
C LYS A 203 -7.77 -14.99 -9.83
N LEU A 204 -7.46 -14.72 -8.57
CA LEU A 204 -6.27 -13.98 -8.20
C LEU A 204 -5.08 -14.93 -8.17
N VAL A 205 -4.02 -14.60 -8.91
CA VAL A 205 -2.81 -15.39 -8.99
C VAL A 205 -1.59 -14.53 -8.70
N ASP A 206 -0.53 -15.15 -8.21
CA ASP A 206 0.76 -14.50 -8.10
C ASP A 206 1.38 -14.34 -9.50
N THR A 207 2.01 -13.21 -9.72
CA THR A 207 2.65 -12.85 -10.98
C THR A 207 3.88 -12.02 -10.69
N SER A 208 4.86 -12.14 -11.57
CA SER A 208 6.06 -11.33 -11.49
C SER A 208 6.40 -10.72 -12.84
N ARG A 209 7.16 -9.62 -12.79
CA ARG A 209 7.78 -9.01 -13.95
C ARG A 209 9.23 -8.68 -13.66
N SER A 210 10.10 -9.10 -14.57
CA SER A 210 11.53 -8.87 -14.47
C SER A 210 11.97 -7.72 -15.38
N PHE A 211 12.92 -6.94 -14.91
CA PHE A 211 13.58 -5.87 -15.64
C PHE A 211 15.09 -6.05 -15.59
N LYS A 212 15.77 -5.78 -16.70
CA LYS A 212 17.23 -5.83 -16.81
C LYS A 212 17.84 -4.43 -16.63
N PRO A 213 19.13 -4.34 -16.26
CA PRO A 213 19.84 -3.06 -16.26
C PRO A 213 19.73 -2.35 -17.62
N GLY A 214 19.47 -1.05 -17.58
CA GLY A 214 19.25 -0.21 -18.75
C GLY A 214 17.80 -0.16 -19.24
N GLU A 215 16.94 -1.11 -18.85
CA GLU A 215 15.52 -1.08 -19.18
C GLU A 215 14.78 -0.01 -18.37
N ARG A 216 13.71 0.52 -18.96
CA ARG A 216 12.81 1.43 -18.26
C ARG A 216 11.72 0.64 -17.55
N LEU A 217 11.58 0.88 -16.26
CA LEU A 217 10.47 0.42 -15.45
C LEU A 217 9.21 1.18 -15.90
N GLU A 218 8.45 0.53 -16.78
CA GLU A 218 7.16 1.03 -17.25
C GLU A 218 6.08 -0.02 -16.96
N LEU A 219 5.19 0.28 -16.02
CA LEU A 219 4.08 -0.57 -15.63
C LEU A 219 2.86 -0.34 -16.54
N SER A 220 2.25 -1.43 -16.98
CA SER A 220 0.94 -1.42 -17.60
C SER A 220 -0.14 -1.02 -16.57
N ASP A 221 -1.31 -0.67 -17.09
CA ASP A 221 -2.44 -0.26 -16.27
C ASP A 221 -2.91 -1.43 -15.39
N GLU A 222 -2.90 -2.65 -15.93
CA GLU A 222 -3.23 -3.89 -15.25
C GLU A 222 -2.25 -4.21 -14.12
N GLU A 223 -0.96 -3.94 -14.31
CA GLU A 223 0.06 -4.16 -13.27
C GLU A 223 -0.07 -3.16 -12.13
N LEU A 224 -0.36 -1.89 -12.40
CA LEU A 224 -0.64 -0.90 -11.36
C LEU A 224 -1.85 -1.29 -10.52
N ILE A 225 -2.91 -1.79 -11.17
CA ILE A 225 -4.09 -2.32 -10.48
C ILE A 225 -3.72 -3.56 -9.67
N GLY A 226 -2.90 -4.46 -10.24
CA GLY A 226 -2.41 -5.65 -9.55
C GLY A 226 -1.64 -5.32 -8.28
N MET A 227 -0.77 -4.31 -8.31
CA MET A 227 -0.04 -3.81 -7.14
C MET A 227 -0.98 -3.29 -6.04
N ASN A 228 -2.07 -2.59 -6.40
CA ASN A 228 -3.08 -2.18 -5.42
C ASN A 228 -3.76 -3.40 -4.78
N ILE A 229 -4.12 -4.42 -5.57
CA ILE A 229 -4.72 -5.65 -5.07
C ILE A 229 -3.74 -6.41 -4.14
N THR A 230 -2.45 -6.41 -4.45
CA THR A 230 -1.41 -6.96 -3.57
C THR A 230 -1.46 -6.31 -2.19
N VAL A 231 -1.50 -4.97 -2.12
CA VAL A 231 -1.59 -4.24 -0.84
C VAL A 231 -2.91 -4.54 -0.12
N ALA A 232 -4.02 -4.68 -0.85
CA ALA A 232 -5.30 -5.09 -0.26
C ALA A 232 -5.21 -6.47 0.41
N LYS A 233 -4.52 -7.42 -0.24
CA LYS A 233 -4.30 -8.76 0.32
C LYS A 233 -3.30 -8.75 1.48
N PHE A 234 -2.30 -7.88 1.42
CA PHE A 234 -1.40 -7.66 2.54
C PHE A 234 -2.17 -7.17 3.77
N PHE A 235 -3.09 -6.22 3.61
CA PHE A 235 -3.93 -5.71 4.71
C PHE A 235 -4.78 -6.82 5.31
N ASP A 236 -5.51 -7.58 4.48
CA ASP A 236 -6.34 -8.71 4.92
C ASP A 236 -5.52 -9.74 5.72
N GLY A 237 -4.34 -10.14 5.20
CA GLY A 237 -3.45 -11.08 5.88
C GLY A 237 -2.90 -10.56 7.21
N LEU A 238 -2.48 -9.29 7.24
CA LEU A 238 -1.96 -8.66 8.45
C LEU A 238 -3.06 -8.53 9.52
N PHE A 239 -4.26 -8.06 9.16
CA PHE A 239 -5.36 -7.93 10.10
C PHE A 239 -5.77 -9.27 10.71
N ARG A 240 -5.85 -10.34 9.91
CA ARG A 240 -6.13 -11.70 10.42
C ARG A 240 -5.06 -12.17 11.40
N SER A 241 -3.80 -11.88 11.11
CA SER A 241 -2.68 -12.27 11.99
C SER A 241 -2.70 -11.50 13.30
N VAL A 242 -3.03 -10.20 13.26
CA VAL A 242 -3.19 -9.36 14.47
C VAL A 242 -4.40 -9.80 15.29
N ASP A 243 -5.52 -10.15 14.64
CA ASP A 243 -6.71 -10.67 15.30
C ASP A 243 -6.42 -11.99 16.03
N PHE A 244 -5.72 -12.90 15.36
CA PHE A 244 -5.28 -14.17 15.94
C PHE A 244 -4.33 -13.95 17.13
N PHE A 245 -3.35 -13.04 16.99
CA PHE A 245 -2.46 -12.66 18.07
C PHE A 245 -3.24 -12.12 19.28
N GLY A 246 -4.16 -11.19 19.05
CA GLY A 246 -4.99 -10.58 20.09
C GLY A 246 -5.87 -11.58 20.82
N THR A 247 -6.56 -12.45 20.06
CA THR A 247 -7.43 -13.49 20.60
C THR A 247 -6.67 -14.47 21.49
N ASN A 248 -5.46 -14.88 21.09
CA ASN A 248 -4.63 -15.78 21.89
C ASN A 248 -4.10 -15.14 23.19
N HIS A 249 -3.83 -13.83 23.18
CA HIS A 249 -3.27 -13.14 24.35
C HIS A 249 -4.34 -12.67 25.34
N LEU A 250 -5.52 -12.28 24.86
CA LEU A 250 -6.62 -11.81 25.70
C LEU A 250 -7.58 -12.95 26.09
N GLY A 251 -7.54 -14.08 25.38
CA GLY A 251 -8.47 -15.19 25.55
C GLY A 251 -9.82 -14.91 24.89
N ASN A 252 -10.42 -15.94 24.28
CA ASN A 252 -11.74 -15.87 23.66
C ASN A 252 -12.78 -15.38 24.68
N ASN A 253 -13.31 -14.17 24.48
CA ASN A 253 -14.67 -13.88 24.93
C ASN A 253 -15.56 -14.36 23.80
N GLY A 254 -16.07 -15.59 23.91
CA GLY A 254 -17.11 -16.10 23.02
C GLY A 254 -18.38 -15.25 23.07
#